data_AF-A0A7J7GH05-F1
#
_entry.id   AF-A0A7J7GH05-F1
#
_cell.length_a   1.000
_cell.length_b   1.000
_cell.length_c   1.000
_cell.angle_alpha   90.00
_cell.angle_beta   90.00
_cell.angle_gamma   90.00
#
_symmetry.space_group_name_H-M   'P 1'
#
loop_
_entity.id
_entity.type
_entity.pdbx_description
1 polymer ?
#
loop_
_entity_poly.entity_id
_entity_poly.type
_entity_poly.pdbx_seq_one_letter_code
_entity_poly.pdbx_strand_id
1 'polypeptide(L)' 'MERHKSEEMIKKGPWTAEEDEVLVKFVNKYGPRDWSSIRSMGLLPRTGKSCRLRWVNKLRPNLKM' A
#
# COMPACT_ATOMS: atom_id res chain seq x y z
N MET A 1 -20.21 -0.04 -16.12
CA MET A 1 -19.77 -0.03 -14.71
C MET A 1 -18.56 0.90 -14.60
N GLU A 2 -18.82 2.19 -14.48
CA GLU A 2 -17.77 3.18 -14.25
C GLU A 2 -17.42 3.12 -12.76
N ARG A 3 -16.37 2.36 -12.42
CA ARG A 3 -15.80 2.40 -11.08
C ARG A 3 -15.21 3.79 -10.91
N HIS A 4 -15.98 4.69 -10.29
CA HIS A 4 -15.54 5.98 -9.77
C HIS A 4 -14.28 5.77 -8.93
N LYS A 5 -13.13 5.92 -9.57
CA LYS A 5 -11.84 5.69 -8.96
C LYS A 5 -11.41 7.03 -8.38
N SER A 6 -12.03 7.40 -7.26
CA SER A 6 -11.72 8.60 -6.48
C SER A 6 -10.21 8.86 -6.50
N GLU A 7 -9.80 9.82 -7.32
CA GLU A 7 -8.45 10.38 -7.34
C GLU A 7 -8.32 11.28 -6.12
N GLU A 8 -8.42 10.68 -4.93
CA GLU A 8 -7.87 11.33 -3.75
C GLU A 8 -6.38 11.55 -4.04
N MET A 9 -5.99 12.82 -4.03
CA MET A 9 -4.68 13.33 -4.40
C MET A 9 -3.59 12.37 -3.92
N ILE A 10 -3.06 11.56 -4.84
CA ILE A 10 -2.02 10.59 -4.51
C ILE A 10 -0.88 11.38 -3.91
N LYS A 11 -0.59 11.19 -2.62
CA LYS A 11 0.55 11.83 -1.98
C LYS A 11 1.78 11.45 -2.80
N LYS A 12 2.43 12.42 -3.43
CA LYS A 12 3.74 12.27 -4.08
C LYS A 12 4.78 12.75 -3.09
N GLY A 13 5.07 11.93 -2.10
CA GLY A 13 6.01 12.25 -1.03
C GLY A 13 6.65 11.00 -0.44
N PRO A 14 7.65 11.16 0.44
CA PRO A 14 8.24 10.05 1.18
C PRO A 14 7.15 9.28 1.94
N TRP A 15 7.35 7.98 2.09
CA TRP A 15 6.47 7.14 2.92
C TRP A 15 6.75 7.44 4.38
N THR A 16 5.70 7.66 5.16
CA THR A 16 5.83 7.80 6.61
C THR A 16 5.82 6.44 7.31
N ALA A 17 6.30 6.41 8.55
CA ALA A 17 6.27 5.19 9.36
C ALA A 17 4.82 4.71 9.59
N GLU A 18 3.85 5.62 9.71
CA GLU A 18 2.44 5.21 9.85
C GLU A 18 1.93 4.53 8.57
N GLU A 19 2.28 5.05 7.39
CA GLU A 19 1.90 4.43 6.12
C GLU A 19 2.50 3.03 5.97
N ASP A 20 3.77 2.88 6.37
CA ASP A 20 4.48 1.59 6.36
C ASP A 20 3.84 0.60 7.35
N GLU A 21 3.48 1.03 8.57
CA GLU A 21 2.78 0.19 9.53
C GLU A 21 1.44 -0.32 9.01
N VAL A 22 0.64 0.56 8.41
CA VAL A 22 -0.66 0.18 7.83
C VAL A 22 -0.45 -0.82 6.70
N LEU A 23 0.56 -0.59 5.86
CA LEU A 23 0.93 -1.50 4.78
C LEU A 23 1.37 -2.86 5.32
N VAL A 24 2.18 -2.90 6.38
CA VAL A 24 2.63 -4.13 7.05
C VAL A 24 1.47 -4.86 7.70
N LYS A 25 0.60 -4.16 8.42
CA LYS A 25 -0.59 -4.76 9.06
C LYS A 25 -1.52 -5.36 8.01
N PHE A 26 -1.75 -4.65 6.91
CA PHE A 26 -2.54 -5.16 5.79
C PHE A 26 -1.92 -6.42 5.19
N VAL A 27 -0.61 -6.43 4.93
CA VAL A 27 0.07 -7.57 4.33
C VAL A 27 0.16 -8.75 5.28
N ASN A 28 0.37 -8.54 6.58
CA ASN A 28 0.31 -9.60 7.58
C ASN A 28 -1.10 -10.23 7.66
N LYS A 29 -2.16 -9.42 7.49
CA LYS A 29 -3.54 -9.89 7.56
C LYS A 29 -4.03 -10.60 6.29
N TYR A 30 -3.75 -10.04 5.12
CA TYR A 30 -4.29 -10.52 3.82
C TYR A 30 -3.25 -11.18 2.92
N GLY A 31 -1.96 -10.91 3.15
CA GLY A 31 -0.85 -11.30 2.31
C GLY A 31 -0.48 -10.23 1.26
N PRO A 32 0.74 -10.30 0.67
CA PRO A 32 1.25 -9.34 -0.31
C PRO A 32 0.66 -9.56 -1.73
N ARG A 33 -0.64 -9.87 -1.81
CA ARG A 33 -1.33 -10.30 -3.03
C ARG A 33 -2.26 -9.23 -3.56
N ASP A 34 -3.07 -8.64 -2.68
CA ASP A 34 -4.18 -7.76 -3.05
C ASP A 34 -3.97 -6.29 -2.66
N TRP A 35 -3.00 -5.65 -3.29
CA TRP A 35 -2.69 -4.23 -3.09
C TRP A 35 -3.82 -3.27 -3.54
N SER A 36 -4.67 -3.73 -4.47
CA SER A 36 -5.84 -2.98 -4.95
C SER A 36 -6.85 -2.76 -3.82
N SER A 37 -6.97 -3.73 -2.90
CA SER A 37 -7.90 -3.69 -1.79
C SER A 37 -7.52 -2.62 -0.76
N ILE A 38 -6.23 -2.30 -0.61
CA ILE A 38 -5.75 -1.21 0.26
C ILE A 38 -6.40 0.12 -0.13
N ARG A 39 -6.39 0.45 -1.44
CA ARG A 39 -7.04 1.65 -1.95
C ARG A 39 -8.56 1.53 -1.85
N SER A 40 -9.11 0.36 -2.15
CA SER A 40 -10.57 0.13 -2.05
C SER A 40 -11.09 0.32 -0.61
N MET A 41 -10.26 0.04 0.39
CA MET A 41 -10.57 0.23 1.80
C MET A 41 -10.21 1.63 2.31
N GLY A 42 -9.61 2.50 1.48
CA GLY A 42 -9.15 3.82 1.92
C GLY A 42 -8.06 3.77 3.01
N LEU A 43 -7.33 2.65 3.14
CA LEU A 43 -6.34 2.48 4.19
C LEU A 43 -5.15 3.43 4.03
N LEU A 44 -4.81 3.77 2.79
CA LEU A 44 -3.67 4.63 2.46
C LEU A 44 -4.02 5.57 1.31
N PRO A 45 -3.55 6.83 1.33
CA PRO A 45 -3.66 7.79 0.22
C PRO A 45 -2.64 7.48 -0.89
N ARG A 46 -2.42 6.19 -1.18
CA ARG A 46 -1.44 5.69 -2.14
C ARG A 46 -2.09 4.70 -3.10
N THR A 47 -1.54 4.62 -4.31
CA THR A 47 -2.02 3.64 -5.29
C THR A 47 -1.53 2.24 -4.93
N GLY A 48 -2.32 1.20 -5.25
CA GLY A 48 -1.90 -0.18 -5.05
C GLY A 48 -0.54 -0.53 -5.70
N LYS A 49 -0.22 0.10 -6.83
CA LYS A 49 1.11 0.00 -7.46
C LYS A 49 2.22 0.54 -6.55
N SER A 50 2.01 1.70 -5.93
CA SER A 50 2.96 2.29 -4.97
C SER A 50 3.10 1.44 -3.71
N CYS A 51 1.99 0.95 -3.16
CA CYS A 51 1.98 0.05 -2.00
C CYS A 51 2.80 -1.23 -2.25
N ARG A 52 2.58 -1.88 -3.40
CA ARG A 52 3.40 -3.03 -3.82
C ARG A 52 4.88 -2.67 -3.91
N LEU A 53 5.20 -1.55 -4.54
CA LEU A 53 6.58 -1.10 -4.71
C LEU A 53 7.26 -0.84 -3.37
N ARG A 54 6.58 -0.17 -2.43
CA ARG A 54 7.11 0.09 -1.08
C ARG A 54 7.36 -1.21 -0.32
N TRP A 55 6.40 -2.13 -0.38
CA TRP A 55 6.55 -3.43 0.26
C TRP A 55 7.77 -4.17 -0.24
N VAL A 56 7.90 -4.37 -1.55
CA VAL A 56 9.02 -5.16 -2.11
C VAL A 56 10.38 -4.49 -1.95
N ASN A 57 10.45 -3.15 -1.93
CA ASN A 57 11.71 -2.41 -1.82
C ASN A 57 12.18 -2.17 -0.38
N LYS A 58 11.26 -1.97 0.57
CA LYS A 58 11.60 -1.50 1.92
C LYS A 58 11.05 -2.35 3.06
N LEU A 59 9.90 -2.99 2.89
CA LEU A 59 9.20 -3.65 4.01
C LEU A 59 9.24 -5.18 3.95
N ARG A 60 9.68 -5.78 2.83
CA ARG A 60 9.70 -7.23 2.65
C ARG A 60 10.64 -7.86 3.68
N PRO A 61 10.13 -8.59 4.69
CA PRO A 61 10.96 -9.11 5.78
C PRO A 61 11.86 -10.28 5.36
N ASN A 62 11.60 -10.89 4.19
CA ASN A 62 12.43 -11.96 3.63
C ASN A 62 13.65 -11.46 2.85
N LEU A 63 13.90 -10.15 2.78
CA LEU A 63 15.21 -9.63 2.40
C LEU A 63 16.07 -9.57 3.68
N LYS A 64 16.50 -10.74 4.16
CA LYS A 64 17.66 -10.80 5.05
C LYS A 64 18.84 -10.24 4.25
N MET A 65 19.50 -9.22 4.79
CA MET A 65 20.89 -8.96 4.43
C MET A 65 21.75 -10.19 4.74
#